data_AF-A0A7J2LQS2-F1
#
_entry.id   AF-A0A7J2LQS2-F1
#
_cell.length_a   1.000
_cell.length_b   1.000
_cell.length_c   1.000
_cell.angle_alpha   90.00
_cell.angle_beta   90.00
_cell.angle_gamma   90.00
#
_symmetry.space_group_name_H-M   'P 1'
#
loop_
_entity.id
_entity.type
_entity.pdbx_description
1 polymer ?
#
loop_
_entity_poly.entity_id
_entity_poly.type
_entity_poly.pdbx_seq_one_letter_code
_entity_poly.pdbx_strand_id
1 'polypeptide(L)'
;MYEVEVKAHVINPSSVSEYLKQRGFTERKFEVKDYYFNHPCRDFAKSDEELRLRIEKDGSHTRILLTYKGPSLRGDRSIREEIEIPINSMDLVKILKKLGFLVDLVKEKRGIVFQKGKLKVYLCRVSGFYRGKHIDLGYFVEVEVLAKTNSELKEARKEVINFLANLPGIGNIEQRYYTEMIKEI
;
A
#
# COMPACT_ATOMS: atom_id res chain seq x y z
N MET A 1 -17.40 7.08 -0.77
CA MET A 1 -16.12 7.79 -0.71
C MET A 1 -15.11 6.91 -1.41
N TYR A 2 -14.33 7.47 -2.32
CA TYR A 2 -13.35 6.76 -3.13
C TYR A 2 -11.97 7.34 -2.86
N GLU A 3 -10.94 6.50 -2.86
CA GLU A 3 -9.56 6.92 -2.74
C GLU A 3 -8.89 6.87 -4.11
N VAL A 4 -8.22 7.97 -4.48
CA VAL A 4 -7.40 8.01 -5.69
C VAL A 4 -5.95 8.07 -5.26
N GLU A 5 -5.19 7.01 -5.52
CA GLU A 5 -3.76 6.90 -5.27
C GLU A 5 -2.99 6.90 -6.60
N VAL A 6 -1.90 7.64 -6.66
CA VAL A 6 -0.87 7.47 -7.71
C VAL A 6 0.50 7.38 -7.03
N LYS A 7 1.36 6.56 -7.61
CA LYS A 7 2.68 6.24 -7.07
C LYS A 7 3.79 6.53 -8.06
N ALA A 8 4.94 6.98 -7.56
CA ALA A 8 6.15 7.18 -8.35
C ALA A 8 7.40 6.73 -7.58
N HIS A 9 8.44 6.36 -8.32
CA HIS A 9 9.78 6.15 -7.78
C HIS A 9 10.33 7.47 -7.23
N VAL A 10 11.23 7.42 -6.25
CA VAL A 10 11.88 8.60 -5.67
C VAL A 10 13.39 8.48 -5.83
N ILE A 11 13.96 9.49 -6.47
CA ILE A 11 15.40 9.62 -6.72
C ILE A 11 16.06 10.35 -5.53
N ASN A 12 15.41 11.40 -5.01
CA ASN A 12 15.90 12.18 -3.87
C ASN A 12 14.81 12.37 -2.82
N PRO A 13 14.76 11.52 -1.77
CA PRO A 13 13.74 11.61 -0.73
C PRO A 13 13.85 12.89 0.11
N SER A 14 15.05 13.46 0.28
CA SER A 14 15.24 14.69 1.04
C SER A 14 14.55 15.88 0.37
N SER A 15 14.69 16.00 -0.96
CA SER A 15 14.01 17.07 -1.72
C SER A 15 12.48 16.98 -1.62
N VAL A 16 11.92 15.76 -1.68
CA VAL A 16 10.48 15.54 -1.47
C VAL A 16 10.05 16.01 -0.08
N SER A 17 10.77 15.57 0.95
CA SER A 17 10.49 15.90 2.35
C SER A 17 10.53 17.41 2.61
N GLU A 18 11.60 18.09 2.18
CA GLU A 18 11.77 19.54 2.34
C GLU A 18 10.66 20.32 1.62
N TYR A 19 10.32 19.92 0.38
CA TYR A 19 9.27 20.55 -0.40
C TYR A 19 7.90 20.52 0.30
N LEU A 20 7.56 19.37 0.91
CA LEU A 20 6.31 19.17 1.63
C LEU A 20 6.28 19.97 2.94
N LYS A 21 7.39 19.96 3.70
CA LYS A 21 7.51 20.75 4.95
C LYS A 21 7.35 22.24 4.70
N GLN A 22 8.03 22.78 3.68
CA GLN A 22 7.93 24.20 3.31
C GLN A 22 6.51 24.62 2.91
N ARG A 23 5.66 23.68 2.49
CA ARG A 23 4.26 23.92 2.13
C ARG A 23 3.27 23.70 3.28
N GLY A 24 3.77 23.47 4.49
CA GLY A 24 2.95 23.34 5.70
C GLY A 24 2.21 22.00 5.78
N PHE A 25 2.76 20.92 5.22
CA PHE A 25 2.25 19.59 5.50
C PHE A 25 2.66 19.16 6.91
N THR A 26 1.74 18.53 7.64
CA THR A 26 2.07 17.87 8.91
C THR A 26 2.67 16.50 8.64
N GLU A 27 3.71 16.12 9.35
CA GLU A 27 4.40 14.85 9.16
C GLU A 27 4.19 13.86 10.30
N ARG A 28 4.13 12.57 9.97
CA ARG A 28 4.07 11.50 10.96
C ARG A 28 4.77 10.25 10.43
N LYS A 29 5.49 9.55 11.31
CA LYS A 29 6.14 8.28 10.95
C LYS A 29 5.13 7.16 10.87
N PHE A 30 5.27 6.31 9.88
CA PHE A 30 4.46 5.11 9.74
C PHE A 30 5.31 3.91 9.33
N GLU A 31 4.85 2.72 9.73
CA GLU A 31 5.34 1.43 9.25
C GLU A 31 4.15 0.54 8.91
N VAL A 32 4.22 -0.15 7.79
CA VAL A 32 3.23 -1.14 7.37
C VAL A 32 3.97 -2.41 6.99
N LYS A 33 3.54 -3.54 7.55
CA LYS A 33 4.02 -4.86 7.18
C LYS A 33 2.86 -5.76 6.81
N ASP A 34 2.86 -6.18 5.57
CA ASP A 34 1.84 -7.05 4.98
C ASP A 34 2.39 -8.46 4.81
N TYR A 35 1.64 -9.45 5.28
CA TYR A 35 1.86 -10.87 5.04
C TYR A 35 0.72 -11.40 4.18
N TYR A 36 1.04 -11.79 2.95
CA TYR A 36 0.08 -12.36 2.00
C TYR A 36 0.11 -13.89 2.12
N PHE A 37 -1.06 -14.49 2.32
CA PHE A 37 -1.22 -15.92 2.49
C PHE A 37 -1.66 -16.57 1.18
N ASN A 38 -1.07 -17.71 0.86
CA ASN A 38 -1.60 -18.63 -0.14
C ASN A 38 -2.62 -19.58 0.49
N HIS A 39 -3.67 -19.87 -0.25
CA HIS A 39 -4.67 -20.86 0.13
C HIS A 39 -4.14 -22.29 -0.11
N PRO A 40 -4.39 -23.24 0.79
CA PRO A 40 -3.87 -24.62 0.67
C PRO A 40 -4.39 -25.38 -0.55
N CYS A 41 -5.58 -25.02 -1.05
CA CYS A 41 -6.27 -25.75 -2.12
C CYS A 41 -6.55 -24.93 -3.39
N ARG A 42 -6.27 -23.62 -3.39
CA ARG A 42 -6.62 -22.71 -4.48
C ARG A 42 -5.44 -21.79 -4.77
N ASP A 43 -5.23 -21.51 -6.05
CA ASP A 43 -4.25 -20.51 -6.48
C ASP A 43 -4.93 -19.14 -6.52
N PHE A 44 -4.73 -18.37 -5.45
CA PHE A 44 -5.28 -17.02 -5.31
C PHE A 44 -4.82 -16.06 -6.41
N ALA A 45 -3.66 -16.29 -7.04
CA ALA A 45 -3.25 -15.49 -8.19
C ALA A 45 -4.13 -15.77 -9.42
N LYS A 46 -4.64 -17.00 -9.59
CA LYS A 46 -5.55 -17.37 -10.69
C LYS A 46 -6.99 -16.98 -10.42
N SER A 47 -7.44 -17.01 -9.17
CA SER A 47 -8.78 -16.60 -8.79
C SER A 47 -8.91 -15.11 -8.48
N ASP A 48 -7.82 -14.33 -8.59
CA ASP A 48 -7.77 -12.90 -8.25
C ASP A 48 -8.22 -12.61 -6.81
N GLU A 49 -8.00 -13.57 -5.90
CA GLU A 49 -8.29 -13.47 -4.48
C GLU A 49 -7.03 -13.02 -3.71
N GLU A 50 -7.22 -12.48 -2.51
CA GLU A 50 -6.12 -12.14 -1.60
C GLU A 50 -6.53 -12.39 -0.15
N LEU A 51 -5.70 -13.07 0.63
CA LEU A 51 -5.79 -13.07 2.09
C LEU A 51 -4.52 -12.45 2.66
N ARG A 52 -4.67 -11.40 3.44
CA ARG A 52 -3.54 -10.63 3.96
C ARG A 52 -3.71 -10.29 5.43
N LEU A 53 -2.64 -10.50 6.20
CA LEU A 53 -2.49 -9.90 7.51
C LEU A 53 -1.64 -8.65 7.39
N ARG A 54 -2.17 -7.51 7.81
CA ARG A 54 -1.46 -6.24 7.85
C ARG A 54 -1.19 -5.82 9.30
N ILE A 55 0.05 -5.46 9.59
CA ILE A 55 0.43 -4.76 10.81
C ILE A 55 0.74 -3.31 10.40
N GLU A 56 0.02 -2.36 10.97
CA GLU A 56 0.32 -0.94 10.79
C GLU A 56 0.72 -0.31 12.12
N LYS A 57 1.77 0.49 12.08
CA LYS A 57 2.22 1.30 13.18
C LYS A 57 2.19 2.76 12.77
N ASP A 58 1.55 3.55 13.60
CA ASP A 58 1.43 4.98 13.44
C ASP A 58 1.72 5.67 14.78
N GLY A 59 2.94 6.17 14.93
CA GLY A 59 3.46 6.59 16.24
C GLY A 59 3.45 5.45 17.27
N SER A 60 2.75 5.64 18.39
CA SER A 60 2.58 4.62 19.44
C SER A 60 1.41 3.67 19.18
N HIS A 61 0.57 3.95 18.19
CA HIS A 61 -0.59 3.12 17.88
C HIS A 61 -0.18 1.99 16.94
N THR A 62 -0.53 0.76 17.30
CA THR A 62 -0.38 -0.42 16.43
C THR A 62 -1.75 -1.02 16.19
N ARG A 63 -2.09 -1.23 14.92
CA ARG A 63 -3.29 -1.97 14.51
C ARG A 63 -2.88 -3.17 13.68
N ILE A 64 -3.60 -4.28 13.86
CA ILE A 64 -3.42 -5.48 13.06
C ILE A 64 -4.76 -5.81 12.42
N LEU A 65 -4.76 -6.01 11.10
CA LEU A 65 -5.94 -6.24 10.29
C LEU A 65 -5.78 -7.55 9.52
N LEU A 66 -6.80 -8.39 9.51
CA LEU A 66 -6.92 -9.49 8.57
C LEU A 66 -7.92 -9.07 7.49
N THR A 67 -7.49 -9.11 6.23
CA THR A 67 -8.30 -8.72 5.08
C THR A 67 -8.39 -9.89 4.12
N TYR A 68 -9.62 -10.33 3.79
CA TYR A 68 -9.90 -11.11 2.59
C TYR A 68 -10.40 -10.17 1.50
N LYS A 69 -9.87 -10.34 0.29
CA LYS A 69 -10.34 -9.64 -0.90
C LYS A 69 -10.80 -10.68 -1.91
N GLY A 70 -12.03 -10.54 -2.40
CA GLY A 70 -12.56 -11.37 -3.48
C GLY A 70 -12.01 -10.98 -4.86
N PRO A 71 -12.42 -11.69 -5.93
CA PRO A 71 -12.06 -11.35 -7.30
C PRO A 71 -12.52 -9.96 -7.70
N SER A 72 -11.77 -9.30 -8.59
CA SER A 72 -12.15 -8.02 -9.17
C SER A 72 -13.42 -8.12 -10.01
N LEU A 73 -14.28 -7.11 -9.89
CA LEU A 73 -15.48 -7.01 -10.70
C LEU A 73 -15.11 -6.49 -12.09
N ARG A 74 -15.34 -7.30 -13.12
CA ARG A 74 -15.03 -6.96 -14.53
C ARG A 74 -13.55 -6.58 -14.76
N GLY A 75 -12.63 -7.14 -13.98
CA GLY A 75 -11.19 -6.87 -14.09
C GLY A 75 -10.74 -5.55 -13.45
N ASP A 76 -11.65 -4.78 -12.85
CA ASP A 76 -11.29 -3.57 -12.11
C ASP A 76 -10.94 -3.93 -10.67
N ARG A 77 -9.64 -4.04 -10.37
CA ARG A 77 -9.13 -4.34 -9.02
C ARG A 77 -9.50 -3.31 -7.96
N SER A 78 -9.94 -2.11 -8.36
CA SER A 78 -10.46 -1.11 -7.41
C SER A 78 -11.88 -1.41 -6.95
N ILE A 79 -12.57 -2.35 -7.61
CA ILE A 79 -13.94 -2.76 -7.30
C ILE A 79 -13.96 -4.26 -7.01
N ARG A 80 -13.88 -4.62 -5.73
CA ARG A 80 -13.96 -6.01 -5.26
C ARG A 80 -14.58 -6.11 -3.88
N GLU A 81 -15.04 -7.30 -3.50
CA GLU A 81 -15.45 -7.58 -2.12
C GLU A 81 -14.22 -7.48 -1.22
N GLU A 82 -14.36 -6.77 -0.10
CA GLU A 82 -13.34 -6.67 0.93
C GLU A 82 -13.96 -6.95 2.30
N ILE A 83 -13.48 -8.00 2.96
CA ILE A 83 -13.84 -8.35 4.33
C ILE A 83 -12.62 -8.07 5.19
N GLU A 84 -12.68 -7.03 6.01
CA GLU A 84 -11.59 -6.63 6.89
C GLU A 84 -12.03 -6.69 8.35
N ILE A 85 -11.21 -7.33 9.18
CA ILE A 85 -11.43 -7.41 10.63
C ILE A 85 -10.17 -7.00 11.40
N PRO A 86 -10.32 -6.22 12.49
CA PRO A 86 -9.23 -6.03 13.44
C PRO A 86 -8.95 -7.33 14.18
N ILE A 87 -7.67 -7.63 14.40
CA ILE A 87 -7.26 -8.77 15.21
C ILE A 87 -6.47 -8.31 16.43
N ASN A 88 -6.82 -8.90 17.57
CA ASN A 88 -6.21 -8.57 18.85
C ASN A 88 -5.33 -9.71 19.39
N SER A 89 -5.28 -10.86 18.70
CA SER A 89 -4.43 -11.99 19.03
C SER A 89 -3.77 -12.59 17.79
N MET A 90 -2.47 -12.88 17.92
CA MET A 90 -1.69 -13.58 16.89
C MET A 90 -2.03 -15.08 16.81
N ASP A 91 -2.87 -15.62 17.68
CA ASP A 91 -3.33 -17.00 17.60
C ASP A 91 -4.09 -17.29 16.31
N LEU A 92 -4.77 -16.29 15.73
CA LEU A 92 -5.38 -16.43 14.41
C LEU A 92 -4.36 -16.81 13.34
N VAL A 93 -3.15 -16.25 13.38
CA VAL A 93 -2.08 -16.60 12.45
C VAL A 93 -1.62 -18.04 12.67
N LYS A 94 -1.57 -18.51 13.93
CA LYS A 94 -1.27 -19.92 14.23
C LYS A 94 -2.36 -20.85 13.70
N ILE A 95 -3.62 -20.47 13.83
CA ILE A 95 -4.77 -21.20 13.29
C ILE A 95 -4.67 -21.29 11.77
N LEU A 96 -4.48 -20.15 11.08
CA LEU A 96 -4.33 -20.11 9.62
C LEU A 96 -3.21 -21.05 9.15
N LYS A 97 -2.04 -21.01 9.80
CA LYS A 97 -0.93 -21.93 9.51
C LYS A 97 -1.32 -23.40 9.70
N LYS A 98 -2.01 -23.74 10.80
CA LYS A 98 -2.49 -25.11 11.06
C LYS A 98 -3.55 -25.57 10.06
N LEU A 99 -4.33 -24.65 9.50
CA LEU A 99 -5.29 -24.90 8.43
C LEU A 99 -4.65 -24.95 7.04
N GLY A 100 -3.32 -24.81 6.94
CA GLY A 100 -2.58 -24.95 5.68
C GLY A 100 -2.33 -23.64 4.93
N PHE A 101 -2.72 -22.48 5.47
CA PHE A 101 -2.35 -21.20 4.88
C PHE A 101 -0.88 -20.87 5.17
N LEU A 102 -0.12 -20.60 4.12
CA LEU A 102 1.30 -20.27 4.21
C LEU A 102 1.53 -18.85 3.73
N VAL A 103 2.46 -18.14 4.39
CA VAL A 103 2.89 -16.81 3.93
C VAL A 103 3.71 -17.00 2.65
N ASP A 104 3.22 -16.43 1.56
CA ASP A 104 3.84 -16.46 0.24
C ASP A 104 4.75 -15.25 0.02
N LEU A 105 4.26 -14.08 0.42
CA LEU A 105 4.91 -12.80 0.19
C LEU A 105 4.80 -11.94 1.44
N VAL A 106 5.90 -11.28 1.79
CA VAL A 106 5.92 -10.19 2.77
C VAL A 106 6.24 -8.90 2.05
N LYS A 107 5.52 -7.83 2.36
CA LYS A 107 5.80 -6.47 1.88
C LYS A 107 5.90 -5.54 3.07
N GLU A 108 6.96 -4.75 3.12
CA GLU A 108 7.20 -3.75 4.16
C GLU A 108 7.27 -2.36 3.54
N LYS A 109 6.59 -1.40 4.16
CA LYS A 109 6.70 0.04 3.89
C LYS A 109 7.06 0.74 5.18
N ARG A 110 8.04 1.63 5.14
CA ARG A 110 8.36 2.50 6.28
C ARG A 110 8.74 3.88 5.79
N GLY A 111 8.27 4.90 6.48
CA GLY A 111 8.52 6.26 6.05
C GLY A 111 7.73 7.30 6.80
N ILE A 112 7.45 8.40 6.10
CA ILE A 112 6.75 9.57 6.62
C ILE A 112 5.51 9.78 5.76
N VAL A 113 4.36 9.90 6.42
CA VAL A 113 3.15 10.41 5.80
C VAL A 113 3.08 11.92 6.07
N PHE A 114 2.90 12.68 5.00
CA PHE A 114 2.67 14.11 5.01
C PHE A 114 1.20 14.35 4.70
N GLN A 115 0.53 15.21 5.48
CA GLN A 115 -0.88 15.51 5.26
C GLN A 115 -1.15 17.02 5.23
N LYS A 116 -2.00 17.44 4.29
CA LYS A 116 -2.57 18.79 4.22
C LYS A 116 -4.00 18.73 3.69
N GLY A 117 -4.98 18.99 4.54
CA GLY A 117 -6.39 18.84 4.18
C GLY A 117 -6.73 17.40 3.78
N LYS A 118 -7.28 17.23 2.57
CA LYS A 118 -7.65 15.92 1.98
C LYS A 118 -6.49 15.18 1.31
N LEU A 119 -5.35 15.84 1.13
CA LEU A 119 -4.19 15.30 0.42
C LEU A 119 -3.23 14.64 1.40
N LYS A 120 -2.90 13.37 1.13
CA LYS A 120 -1.86 12.63 1.85
C LYS A 120 -0.74 12.25 0.89
N VAL A 121 0.49 12.33 1.37
CA VAL A 121 1.69 12.01 0.60
C VAL A 121 2.57 11.08 1.44
N TYR A 122 2.77 9.85 0.99
CA TYR A 122 3.59 8.86 1.69
C TYR A 122 4.94 8.79 1.02
N LEU A 123 5.96 9.33 1.68
CA LEU A 123 7.35 9.13 1.28
C LEU A 123 7.91 7.93 2.04
N CYS A 124 8.16 6.82 1.36
CA CYS A 124 8.53 5.58 2.03
C CYS A 124 9.57 4.77 1.26
N ARG A 125 10.34 3.96 2.01
CA ARG A 125 11.12 2.87 1.43
C ARG A 125 10.29 1.60 1.47
N VAL A 126 10.36 0.83 0.39
CA VAL A 126 9.58 -0.40 0.23
C VAL A 126 10.51 -1.56 -0.02
N SER A 127 10.28 -2.65 0.70
CA SER A 127 10.96 -3.92 0.51
C SER A 127 9.98 -5.07 0.64
N GLY A 128 10.45 -6.28 0.34
CA GLY A 128 9.68 -7.49 0.49
C GLY A 128 10.51 -8.73 0.66
N PHE A 129 9.83 -9.83 0.95
CA PHE A 129 10.39 -11.16 0.97
C PHE A 129 9.51 -12.09 0.16
N TYR A 130 10.08 -12.75 -0.83
CA TYR A 130 9.36 -13.65 -1.72
C TYR A 130 10.28 -14.80 -2.14
N ARG A 131 9.75 -16.03 -2.10
CA ARG A 131 10.47 -17.27 -2.48
C ARG A 131 11.87 -17.40 -1.86
N GLY A 132 12.02 -17.02 -0.59
CA GLY A 132 13.28 -17.15 0.15
C GLY A 132 14.26 -15.98 -0.05
N LYS A 133 13.92 -14.99 -0.87
CA LYS A 133 14.79 -13.83 -1.16
C LYS A 133 14.23 -12.56 -0.53
N HIS A 134 15.13 -11.69 -0.07
CA HIS A 134 14.79 -10.31 0.28
C HIS A 134 14.95 -9.42 -0.96
N ILE A 135 13.94 -8.59 -1.22
CA ILE A 135 13.86 -7.68 -2.36
C ILE A 135 13.73 -6.26 -1.83
N ASP A 136 14.64 -5.36 -2.21
CA ASP A 136 14.54 -3.94 -1.88
C ASP A 136 14.11 -3.19 -3.14
N LEU A 137 12.91 -2.59 -3.09
CA LEU A 137 12.38 -1.81 -4.20
C LEU A 137 12.86 -0.34 -4.16
N GLY A 138 13.47 0.10 -3.04
CA GLY A 138 13.93 1.47 -2.88
C GLY A 138 12.83 2.42 -2.42
N TYR A 139 12.97 3.70 -2.78
CA TYR A 139 12.09 4.78 -2.31
C TYR A 139 10.96 5.08 -3.29
N PHE A 140 9.79 5.35 -2.73
CA PHE A 140 8.59 5.72 -3.45
C PHE A 140 7.89 6.88 -2.77
N VAL A 141 7.11 7.58 -3.58
CA VAL A 141 6.07 8.49 -3.13
C VAL A 141 4.73 7.97 -3.60
N GLU A 142 3.75 7.94 -2.71
CA GLU A 142 2.34 7.76 -3.05
C GLU A 142 1.58 9.01 -2.67
N VAL A 143 0.67 9.43 -3.54
CA VAL A 143 -0.17 10.61 -3.33
C VAL A 143 -1.61 10.17 -3.38
N GLU A 144 -2.31 10.36 -2.27
CA GLU A 144 -3.70 9.94 -2.05
C GLU A 144 -4.60 11.16 -1.86
N VAL A 145 -5.75 11.14 -2.53
CA VAL A 145 -6.86 12.09 -2.30
C VAL A 145 -8.17 11.32 -2.13
N LEU A 146 -8.95 11.71 -1.13
CA LEU A 146 -10.32 11.23 -0.94
C LEU A 146 -11.30 12.02 -1.84
N ALA A 147 -12.02 11.31 -2.70
CA ALA A 147 -13.14 11.81 -3.50
C ALA A 147 -14.48 11.36 -2.89
N LYS A 148 -15.50 12.21 -2.92
CA LYS A 148 -16.80 11.90 -2.30
C LYS A 148 -17.68 11.11 -3.25
N THR A 149 -17.61 11.42 -4.54
CA THR A 149 -18.48 10.86 -5.58
C THR A 149 -17.68 10.26 -6.73
N ASN A 150 -18.32 9.37 -7.49
CA ASN A 150 -17.70 8.75 -8.68
C ASN A 150 -17.39 9.79 -9.77
N SER A 151 -18.22 10.83 -9.89
CA SER A 151 -18.03 11.94 -10.82
C SER A 151 -16.76 12.77 -10.55
N GLU A 152 -16.28 12.80 -9.30
CA GLU A 152 -15.07 13.56 -8.91
C GLU A 152 -13.77 12.79 -9.18
N LEU A 153 -13.81 11.49 -9.49
CA LEU A 153 -12.62 10.65 -9.61
C LEU A 153 -11.64 11.13 -10.68
N LYS A 154 -12.14 11.56 -11.84
CA LYS A 154 -11.29 12.03 -12.95
C LYS A 154 -10.52 13.27 -12.55
N GLU A 155 -11.17 14.21 -11.88
CA GLU A 155 -10.53 15.45 -11.44
C GLU A 155 -9.57 15.21 -10.28
N ALA A 156 -9.95 14.36 -9.30
CA ALA A 156 -9.07 13.95 -8.22
C ALA A 156 -7.79 13.28 -8.75
N ARG A 157 -7.90 12.41 -9.77
CA ARG A 157 -6.73 11.79 -10.40
C ARG A 157 -5.84 12.81 -11.10
N LYS A 158 -6.43 13.78 -11.79
CA LYS A 158 -5.69 14.87 -12.43
C LYS A 158 -4.98 15.75 -11.39
N GLU A 159 -5.63 16.08 -10.29
CA GLU A 159 -5.06 16.79 -9.14
C GLU A 159 -3.83 16.06 -8.60
N VAL A 160 -3.94 14.74 -8.37
CA VAL A 160 -2.86 13.90 -7.87
C VAL A 160 -1.69 13.83 -8.85
N ILE A 161 -1.94 13.62 -10.15
CA ILE A 161 -0.89 13.56 -11.17
C ILE A 161 -0.18 14.92 -11.30
N ASN A 162 -0.93 16.02 -11.33
CA ASN A 162 -0.36 17.36 -11.36
C ASN A 162 0.48 17.65 -10.12
N PHE A 163 0.01 17.22 -8.95
CA PHE A 163 0.79 17.37 -7.71
C PHE A 163 2.10 16.59 -7.78
N LEU A 164 2.06 15.32 -8.20
CA LEU A 164 3.25 14.49 -8.41
C LEU A 164 4.23 15.15 -9.39
N ALA A 165 3.75 15.61 -10.55
CA ALA A 165 4.60 16.23 -11.57
C ALA A 165 5.36 17.48 -11.08
N ASN A 166 4.84 18.16 -10.04
CA ASN A 166 5.49 19.33 -9.42
C ASN A 166 6.36 18.99 -8.21
N LEU A 167 6.42 17.72 -7.80
CA LEU A 167 7.17 17.27 -6.64
C LEU A 167 8.65 17.05 -7.05
N PRO A 168 9.62 17.69 -6.41
CA PRO A 168 11.03 17.52 -6.77
C PRO A 168 11.55 16.16 -6.32
N GLY A 169 12.54 15.62 -7.03
CA GLY A 169 13.20 14.38 -6.65
C GLY A 169 12.41 13.10 -6.92
N ILE A 170 11.28 13.19 -7.66
CA ILE A 170 10.57 12.01 -8.15
C ILE A 170 11.18 11.48 -9.45
N GLY A 171 11.05 10.17 -9.65
CA GLY A 171 11.30 9.49 -10.91
C GLY A 171 9.99 9.16 -11.63
N ASN A 172 9.99 8.03 -12.34
CA ASN A 172 8.84 7.61 -13.13
C ASN A 172 7.64 7.21 -12.27
N ILE A 173 6.44 7.47 -12.78
CA ILE A 173 5.19 6.94 -12.23
C ILE A 173 5.22 5.40 -12.35
N GLU A 174 4.82 4.72 -11.28
CA GLU A 174 4.77 3.27 -11.19
C GLU A 174 3.31 2.81 -11.12
N GLN A 175 2.89 2.07 -12.14
CA GLN A 175 1.51 1.56 -12.24
C GLN A 175 1.37 0.18 -11.57
N ARG A 176 2.47 -0.57 -11.42
CA ARG A 176 2.43 -1.89 -10.79
C ARG A 176 2.22 -1.77 -9.29
N TYR A 177 1.54 -2.76 -8.72
CA TYR A 177 1.52 -2.94 -7.28
C TYR A 177 2.90 -3.37 -6.78
N TYR A 178 3.24 -3.01 -5.54
CA TYR A 178 4.49 -3.47 -4.94
C TYR A 178 4.62 -4.99 -4.90
N THR A 179 3.52 -5.70 -4.72
CA THR A 179 3.49 -7.17 -4.74
C THR A 179 3.87 -7.72 -6.11
N GLU A 180 3.51 -7.05 -7.20
CA GLU A 180 3.91 -7.44 -8.56
C GLU A 180 5.41 -7.19 -8.75
N MET A 181 5.90 -6.00 -8.40
CA MET A 181 7.34 -5.69 -8.48
C MET A 181 8.21 -6.62 -7.61
N ILE A 182 7.75 -7.00 -6.42
CA ILE A 182 8.44 -7.97 -5.55
C ILE A 182 8.52 -9.36 -6.21
N LYS A 183 7.50 -9.75 -6.99
CA LYS A 183 7.42 -11.08 -7.63
C LYS A 183 8.23 -11.19 -8.92
N GLU A 184 8.64 -10.06 -9.51
CA GLU A 184 9.38 -10.01 -10.78
C GLU A 184 10.90 -10.22 -10.62
N ILE A 185 11.45 -10.13 -9.40
CA ILE A 185 12.90 -10.18 -9.08
C ILE A 185 13.30 -11.57 -8.55
#